data_AF-A0A523JSK7-F1
#
_entry.id   AF-A0A523JSK7-F1
#
_cell.length_a   1.000
_cell.length_b   1.000
_cell.length_c   1.000
_cell.angle_alpha   90.00
_cell.angle_beta   90.00
_cell.angle_gamma   90.00
#
_symmetry.space_group_name_H-M   'P 1'
#
loop_
_entity.id
_entity.type
_entity.pdbx_description
1 polymer ?
#
loop_
_entity_poly.entity_id
_entity_poly.type
_entity_poly.pdbx_seq_one_letter_code
_entity_poly.pdbx_strand_id
1 'polypeptide(L)'
;MRRDILAMEDAGAADSMIFSDLGIVTTTAKNGPALTRALLSSLAELQPDVIVIELGDGLLGAYGVEAILADEDIRDAFTAVILCANDPVAAWGGVRILREQFDIAPVVITGPATDNAVGIDQIRERLSLPAINALSNGVALGDSIADLLTDTERLKS
;
A
#
# COMPACT_ATOMS: atom_id res chain seq x y z
N MET A 1 -1.32 4.95 18.08
CA MET A 1 -0.18 4.27 17.44
C MET A 1 -0.32 2.75 17.36
N ARG A 2 -1.04 2.05 18.25
CA ARG A 2 -1.30 0.60 18.10
C ARG A 2 -2.62 0.23 17.44
N ARG A 3 -3.47 1.21 17.11
CA ARG A 3 -4.81 0.94 16.55
C ARG A 3 -4.70 0.13 15.26
N ASP A 4 -3.78 0.50 14.38
CA ASP A 4 -3.73 -0.02 13.03
C ASP A 4 -3.22 -1.47 13.03
N ILE A 5 -2.16 -1.78 13.81
CA ILE A 5 -1.70 -3.17 13.97
C ILE A 5 -2.73 -4.07 14.67
N LEU A 6 -3.44 -3.57 15.67
CA LEU A 6 -4.51 -4.35 16.31
C LEU A 6 -5.63 -4.66 15.31
N ALA A 7 -5.96 -3.72 14.43
CA ALA A 7 -6.93 -3.96 13.37
C ALA A 7 -6.43 -4.98 12.33
N MET A 8 -5.12 -5.00 12.03
CA MET A 8 -4.52 -6.03 11.16
C MET A 8 -4.57 -7.42 11.81
N GLU A 9 -4.26 -7.51 13.10
CA GLU A 9 -4.36 -8.76 13.88
C GLU A 9 -5.82 -9.25 13.97
N ASP A 10 -6.77 -8.35 14.25
CA ASP A 10 -8.20 -8.65 14.25
C ASP A 10 -8.70 -9.11 12.87
N ALA A 11 -8.06 -8.66 11.80
CA ALA A 11 -8.34 -9.09 10.42
C ALA A 11 -7.62 -10.39 10.02
N GLY A 12 -6.84 -10.99 10.92
CA GLY A 12 -6.22 -12.30 10.73
C GLY A 12 -4.72 -12.29 10.42
N ALA A 13 -4.03 -11.14 10.55
CA ALA A 13 -2.57 -11.13 10.48
C ALA A 13 -1.97 -11.96 11.62
N ALA A 14 -1.12 -12.93 11.27
CA ALA A 14 -0.46 -13.79 12.26
C ALA A 14 0.62 -13.05 13.06
N ASP A 15 1.33 -12.15 12.39
CA ASP A 15 2.42 -11.35 12.93
C ASP A 15 2.26 -9.89 12.49
N SER A 16 2.59 -8.96 13.39
CA SER A 16 2.53 -7.52 13.14
C SER A 16 3.76 -6.83 13.73
N MET A 17 4.23 -5.78 13.06
CA MET A 17 5.36 -4.97 13.53
C MET A 17 5.16 -3.49 13.18
N ILE A 18 5.60 -2.60 14.07
CA ILE A 18 5.68 -1.16 13.82
C ILE A 18 7.07 -0.62 14.15
N PHE A 19 7.36 0.58 13.64
CA PHE A 19 8.64 1.23 13.88
C PHE A 19 8.99 1.44 15.36
N SER A 20 7.99 1.53 16.26
CA SER A 20 8.26 1.62 17.71
C SER A 20 8.78 0.33 18.33
N ASP A 21 8.57 -0.83 17.70
CA ASP A 21 9.19 -2.08 18.15
C ASP A 21 10.71 -2.05 17.96
N LEU A 22 11.19 -1.18 17.05
CA LEU A 22 12.60 -0.89 16.82
C LEU A 22 13.08 0.38 17.56
N GLY A 23 12.32 0.87 18.54
CA GLY A 23 12.69 2.01 19.37
C GLY A 23 12.55 3.39 18.71
N ILE A 24 11.88 3.47 17.55
CA ILE A 24 11.65 4.73 16.83
C ILE A 24 10.28 5.31 17.21
N VAL A 25 10.16 6.64 17.31
CA VAL A 25 8.90 7.32 17.68
C VAL A 25 8.24 7.97 16.45
N THR A 26 9.00 8.23 15.40
CA THR A 26 8.47 8.79 14.14
C THR A 26 9.40 8.49 12.97
N THR A 27 8.82 8.40 11.77
CA THR A 27 9.53 8.26 10.51
C THR A 27 9.79 9.62 9.88
N THR A 28 10.91 9.70 9.18
CA THR A 28 11.38 10.84 8.41
C THR A 28 12.07 10.30 7.16
N ALA A 29 12.38 11.17 6.19
CA ALA A 29 13.19 10.77 5.03
C ALA A 29 14.55 10.16 5.40
N LYS A 30 15.11 10.49 6.58
CA LYS A 30 16.44 10.01 7.00
C LYS A 30 16.45 8.58 7.55
N ASN A 31 15.36 8.14 8.17
CA ASN A 31 15.29 6.84 8.85
C ASN A 31 14.25 5.90 8.23
N GLY A 32 13.28 6.41 7.47
CA GLY A 32 12.20 5.63 6.84
C GLY A 32 12.71 4.42 6.05
N PRO A 33 13.62 4.59 5.06
CA PRO A 33 14.05 3.47 4.23
C PRO A 33 14.73 2.34 5.00
N ALA A 34 15.71 2.68 5.86
CA ALA A 34 16.43 1.68 6.65
C ALA A 34 15.48 0.93 7.61
N LEU A 35 14.51 1.64 8.17
CA LEU A 35 13.51 1.09 9.07
C LEU A 35 12.53 0.18 8.35
N THR A 36 12.02 0.60 7.19
CA THR A 36 11.13 -0.22 6.35
C THR A 36 11.81 -1.49 5.90
N ARG A 37 13.08 -1.44 5.45
CA ARG A 37 13.86 -2.65 5.14
C ARG A 37 13.99 -3.58 6.34
N ALA A 38 14.29 -3.05 7.51
CA ALA A 38 14.41 -3.86 8.72
C ALA A 38 13.10 -4.57 9.08
N LEU A 39 11.96 -3.86 9.00
CA LEU A 39 10.63 -4.42 9.24
C LEU A 39 10.28 -5.49 8.20
N LEU A 40 10.53 -5.21 6.92
CA LEU A 40 10.30 -6.15 5.83
C LEU A 40 11.11 -7.44 5.99
N SER A 41 12.41 -7.32 6.24
CA SER A 41 13.27 -8.49 6.45
C SER A 41 12.84 -9.29 7.68
N SER A 42 12.51 -8.62 8.80
CA SER A 42 12.07 -9.29 10.03
C SER A 42 10.77 -10.06 9.83
N LEU A 43 9.79 -9.46 9.13
CA LEU A 43 8.54 -10.15 8.80
C LEU A 43 8.76 -11.30 7.80
N ALA A 44 9.64 -11.13 6.82
CA ALA A 44 9.95 -12.17 5.85
C ALA A 44 10.62 -13.42 6.48
N GLU A 45 11.39 -13.26 7.55
CA GLU A 45 11.97 -14.38 8.31
C GLU A 45 10.91 -15.32 8.92
N LEU A 46 9.70 -14.81 9.15
CA LEU A 46 8.56 -15.58 9.66
C LEU A 46 7.87 -16.40 8.56
N GLN A 47 8.31 -16.25 7.30
CA GLN A 47 7.79 -16.94 6.12
C GLN A 47 6.25 -16.79 5.94
N PRO A 48 5.71 -15.56 5.98
CA PRO A 48 4.29 -15.34 5.69
C PRO A 48 3.99 -15.55 4.21
N ASP A 49 2.74 -15.88 3.89
CA ASP A 49 2.28 -15.93 2.49
C ASP A 49 2.27 -14.53 1.86
N VAL A 50 1.89 -13.50 2.64
CA VAL A 50 1.82 -12.09 2.20
C VAL A 50 2.23 -11.16 3.34
N ILE A 51 2.97 -10.11 3.00
CA ILE A 51 3.23 -8.99 3.90
C ILE A 51 2.42 -7.77 3.43
N VAL A 52 1.60 -7.22 4.32
CA VAL A 52 0.88 -5.95 4.07
C VAL A 52 1.59 -4.83 4.80
N ILE A 53 1.96 -3.78 4.07
CA ILE A 53 2.61 -2.60 4.63
C ILE A 53 1.68 -1.40 4.46
N GLU A 54 1.38 -0.72 5.56
CA GLU A 54 0.73 0.58 5.54
C GLU A 54 1.78 1.69 5.70
N LEU A 55 1.73 2.68 4.81
CA LEU A 55 2.55 3.89 4.90
C LEU A 55 1.73 5.01 5.53
N GLY A 56 2.13 5.47 6.72
CA GLY A 56 1.32 6.37 7.55
C GLY A 56 1.27 7.85 7.12
N ASP A 57 1.77 8.20 5.94
CA ASP A 57 1.75 9.57 5.41
C ASP A 57 1.36 9.59 3.93
N GLY A 58 0.93 10.75 3.44
CA GLY A 58 0.58 10.94 2.04
C GLY A 58 1.79 10.93 1.11
N LEU A 59 1.55 10.70 -0.18
CA LEU A 59 2.58 10.74 -1.22
C LEU A 59 3.32 12.09 -1.33
N LEU A 60 2.68 13.18 -0.87
CA LEU A 60 3.24 14.53 -0.82
C LEU A 60 3.53 14.99 0.62
N GLY A 61 3.55 14.04 1.56
CA GLY A 61 3.71 14.32 2.99
C GLY A 61 5.16 14.46 3.42
N ALA A 62 5.37 15.04 4.61
CA ALA A 62 6.70 15.39 5.13
C ALA A 62 7.39 14.26 5.91
N TYR A 63 6.70 13.13 6.14
CA TYR A 63 7.09 12.07 7.08
C TYR A 63 7.78 10.87 6.43
N GLY A 64 8.37 11.07 5.25
CA GLY A 64 9.37 10.18 4.67
C GLY A 64 8.85 9.09 3.74
N VAL A 65 7.56 9.07 3.41
CA VAL A 65 6.98 8.13 2.44
C VAL A 65 7.65 8.25 1.06
N GLU A 66 7.90 9.47 0.60
CA GLU A 66 8.68 9.71 -0.63
C GLU A 66 10.03 8.97 -0.60
N ALA A 67 10.78 9.07 0.49
CA ALA A 67 12.08 8.42 0.61
C ALA A 67 11.97 6.89 0.61
N ILE A 68 10.89 6.34 1.19
CA ILE A 68 10.61 4.89 1.18
C ILE A 68 10.30 4.42 -0.25
N LEU A 69 9.47 5.16 -1.00
CA LEU A 69 9.08 4.80 -2.36
C LEU A 69 10.22 5.00 -3.38
N ALA A 70 11.14 5.94 -3.11
CA ALA A 70 12.32 6.18 -3.93
C ALA A 70 13.42 5.12 -3.75
N ASP A 71 13.42 4.38 -2.63
CA ASP A 71 14.42 3.35 -2.34
C ASP A 71 14.18 2.10 -3.21
N GLU A 72 15.17 1.75 -4.02
CA GLU A 72 15.04 0.69 -5.05
C GLU A 72 14.80 -0.68 -4.43
N ASP A 73 15.52 -1.03 -3.37
CA ASP A 73 15.39 -2.32 -2.68
C ASP A 73 13.97 -2.52 -2.13
N ILE A 74 13.37 -1.46 -1.59
CA ILE A 74 11.99 -1.49 -1.06
C ILE A 74 11.00 -1.60 -2.21
N ARG A 75 11.18 -0.81 -3.27
CA ARG A 75 10.29 -0.83 -4.44
C ARG A 75 10.29 -2.19 -5.12
N ASP A 76 11.45 -2.82 -5.27
CA ASP A 76 11.60 -4.13 -5.88
C ASP A 76 10.95 -5.24 -5.03
N ALA A 77 10.78 -5.02 -3.73
CA ALA A 77 10.03 -5.92 -2.84
C ALA A 77 8.50 -5.79 -3.01
N PHE A 78 7.99 -4.69 -3.58
CA PHE A 78 6.56 -4.54 -3.78
C PHE A 78 6.04 -5.40 -4.93
N THR A 79 5.07 -6.26 -4.62
CA THR A 79 4.35 -7.04 -5.64
C THR A 79 3.09 -6.32 -6.12
N ALA A 80 2.43 -5.57 -5.23
CA ALA A 80 1.24 -4.80 -5.53
C ALA A 80 1.19 -3.52 -4.70
N VAL A 81 0.77 -2.41 -5.30
CA VAL A 81 0.56 -1.15 -4.60
C VAL A 81 -0.89 -0.72 -4.72
N ILE A 82 -1.53 -0.48 -3.58
CA ILE A 82 -2.92 -0.02 -3.48
C ILE A 82 -2.90 1.46 -3.14
N LEU A 83 -3.57 2.29 -3.95
CA LEU A 83 -3.65 3.72 -3.67
C LEU A 83 -4.98 4.07 -2.99
N CYS A 84 -4.90 4.49 -1.73
CA CYS A 84 -6.02 5.08 -0.99
C CYS A 84 -6.13 6.58 -1.34
N ALA A 85 -7.24 6.98 -1.95
CA ALA A 85 -7.47 8.36 -2.40
C ALA A 85 -8.75 8.95 -1.80
N ASN A 86 -8.69 10.24 -1.43
CA ASN A 86 -9.82 10.97 -0.84
C ASN A 86 -10.88 11.37 -1.87
N ASP A 87 -10.49 11.61 -3.12
CA ASP A 87 -11.39 12.03 -4.18
C ASP A 87 -10.80 11.67 -5.57
N PRO A 88 -11.56 11.78 -6.67
CA PRO A 88 -11.07 11.44 -8.00
C PRO A 88 -9.86 12.27 -8.48
N VAL A 89 -9.68 13.50 -8.00
CA VAL A 89 -8.50 14.33 -8.29
C VAL A 89 -7.29 13.81 -7.53
N ALA A 90 -7.46 13.45 -6.25
CA ALA A 90 -6.41 12.80 -5.45
C ALA A 90 -6.00 11.45 -6.05
N ALA A 91 -6.96 10.65 -6.55
CA ALA A 91 -6.68 9.39 -7.24
C ALA A 91 -5.86 9.66 -8.51
N TRP A 92 -6.28 10.63 -9.32
CA TRP A 92 -5.56 10.99 -10.55
C TRP A 92 -4.14 11.48 -10.27
N GLY A 93 -3.98 12.40 -9.32
CA GLY A 93 -2.67 12.94 -8.93
C GLY A 93 -1.77 11.88 -8.32
N GLY A 94 -2.30 11.04 -7.42
CA GLY A 94 -1.55 9.98 -6.77
C GLY A 94 -1.05 8.92 -7.75
N VAL A 95 -1.88 8.50 -8.72
CA VAL A 95 -1.43 7.57 -9.78
C VAL A 95 -0.29 8.17 -10.61
N ARG A 96 -0.39 9.46 -10.95
CA ARG A 96 0.68 10.15 -11.70
C ARG A 96 1.96 10.25 -10.90
N ILE A 97 1.88 10.64 -9.63
CA ILE A 97 3.06 10.69 -8.75
C ILE A 97 3.73 9.32 -8.66
N LEU A 98 2.96 8.26 -8.40
CA LEU A 98 3.47 6.90 -8.33
C LEU A 98 4.18 6.48 -9.62
N ARG A 99 3.55 6.69 -10.78
CA ARG A 99 4.11 6.28 -12.08
C ARG A 99 5.29 7.14 -12.51
N GLU A 100 5.19 8.46 -12.37
CA GLU A 100 6.15 9.41 -12.95
C GLU A 100 7.36 9.66 -12.05
N GLN A 101 7.21 9.57 -10.73
CA GLN A 101 8.28 9.86 -9.78
C GLN A 101 8.91 8.60 -9.20
N PHE A 102 8.13 7.53 -9.03
CA PHE A 102 8.59 6.32 -8.34
C PHE A 102 8.60 5.08 -9.23
N ASP A 103 8.17 5.18 -10.49
CA ASP A 103 8.02 4.03 -11.40
C ASP A 103 7.15 2.90 -10.80
N ILE A 104 6.13 3.29 -10.04
CA ILE A 104 5.17 2.39 -9.40
C ILE A 104 3.83 2.48 -10.11
N ALA A 105 3.34 1.34 -10.60
CA ALA A 105 1.98 1.22 -11.12
C ALA A 105 1.04 0.67 -10.02
N PRO A 106 0.15 1.49 -9.44
CA PRO A 106 -0.83 0.97 -8.50
C PRO A 106 -1.81 0.04 -9.23
N VAL A 107 -2.27 -1.01 -8.52
CA VAL A 107 -3.13 -2.06 -9.09
C VAL A 107 -4.61 -1.80 -8.86
N VAL A 108 -4.95 -1.02 -7.83
CA VAL A 108 -6.33 -0.67 -7.47
C VAL A 108 -6.38 0.64 -6.70
N ILE A 109 -7.46 1.40 -6.89
CA ILE A 109 -7.78 2.60 -6.12
C ILE A 109 -8.86 2.27 -5.09
N THR A 110 -8.70 2.75 -3.87
CA THR A 110 -9.68 2.65 -2.78
C THR A 110 -9.78 3.98 -2.01
N GLY A 111 -10.54 3.99 -0.92
CA GLY A 111 -10.78 5.17 -0.09
C GLY A 111 -11.98 6.00 -0.54
N PRO A 112 -12.20 7.19 0.04
CA PRO A 112 -13.40 7.99 -0.20
C PRO A 112 -13.66 8.36 -1.66
N ALA A 113 -12.63 8.35 -2.52
CA ALA A 113 -12.78 8.49 -3.97
C ALA A 113 -13.69 7.43 -4.61
N THR A 114 -13.94 6.32 -3.90
CA THR A 114 -14.73 5.18 -4.34
C THR A 114 -16.08 5.05 -3.60
N ASP A 115 -16.52 6.07 -2.86
CA ASP A 115 -17.76 6.02 -2.07
C ASP A 115 -19.05 5.97 -2.90
N ASN A 116 -19.00 6.36 -4.18
CA ASN A 116 -20.16 6.36 -5.06
C ASN A 116 -19.79 5.97 -6.51
N ALA A 117 -20.81 5.60 -7.29
CA ALA A 117 -20.65 5.17 -8.67
C ALA A 117 -19.95 6.20 -9.55
N VAL A 118 -20.26 7.50 -9.39
CA VAL A 118 -19.64 8.56 -10.19
C VAL A 118 -18.12 8.63 -9.97
N GLY A 119 -17.67 8.54 -8.71
CA GLY A 119 -16.24 8.52 -8.39
C GLY A 119 -15.53 7.28 -8.96
N ILE A 120 -16.16 6.11 -8.81
CA ILE A 120 -15.68 4.84 -9.37
C ILE A 120 -15.54 4.92 -10.90
N ASP A 121 -16.57 5.41 -11.60
CA ASP A 121 -16.57 5.51 -13.06
C ASP A 121 -15.50 6.49 -13.55
N GLN A 122 -15.35 7.65 -12.89
CA GLN A 122 -14.29 8.60 -13.21
C GLN A 122 -12.88 8.01 -13.07
N ILE A 123 -12.64 7.21 -12.03
CA ILE A 123 -11.35 6.53 -11.84
C ILE A 123 -11.12 5.52 -12.95
N ARG A 124 -12.11 4.67 -13.24
CA ARG A 124 -12.00 3.63 -14.28
C ARG A 124 -11.75 4.24 -15.66
N GLU A 125 -12.51 5.26 -16.04
CA GLU A 125 -12.39 5.92 -17.34
C GLU A 125 -11.06 6.65 -17.51
N ARG A 126 -10.60 7.35 -16.47
CA ARG A 126 -9.41 8.24 -16.59
C ARG A 126 -8.10 7.53 -16.32
N LEU A 127 -8.11 6.53 -15.44
CA LEU A 127 -6.89 5.87 -14.96
C LEU A 127 -6.75 4.44 -15.47
N SER A 128 -7.84 3.86 -16.02
CA SER A 128 -7.90 2.46 -16.44
C SER A 128 -7.51 1.51 -15.31
N LEU A 129 -7.89 1.85 -14.08
CA LEU A 129 -7.63 1.07 -12.88
C LEU A 129 -8.94 0.63 -12.23
N PRO A 130 -8.97 -0.56 -11.60
CA PRO A 130 -10.04 -0.93 -10.69
C PRO A 130 -10.20 0.11 -9.58
N ALA A 131 -11.45 0.38 -9.22
CA ALA A 131 -11.83 1.23 -8.11
C ALA A 131 -12.78 0.43 -7.23
N ILE A 132 -12.34 0.12 -6.01
CA ILE A 132 -13.06 -0.75 -5.07
C ILE A 132 -12.96 -0.14 -3.68
N ASN A 133 -14.10 0.16 -3.06
CA ASN A 133 -14.15 0.72 -1.72
C ASN A 133 -13.87 -0.36 -0.68
N ALA A 134 -12.79 -0.22 0.09
CA ALA A 134 -12.38 -1.21 1.08
C ALA A 134 -13.41 -1.39 2.22
N LEU A 135 -14.13 -0.33 2.59
CA LEU A 135 -15.06 -0.35 3.72
C LEU A 135 -16.39 -1.02 3.37
N SER A 136 -16.91 -0.77 2.17
CA SER A 136 -18.17 -1.36 1.72
C SER A 136 -18.00 -2.67 0.93
N ASN A 137 -16.84 -2.88 0.31
CA ASN A 137 -16.56 -4.03 -0.57
C ASN A 137 -15.20 -4.68 -0.25
N GLY A 138 -14.86 -4.84 1.03
CA GLY A 138 -13.56 -5.36 1.48
C GLY A 138 -13.21 -6.75 0.93
N VAL A 139 -14.18 -7.66 0.85
CA VAL A 139 -13.97 -9.00 0.26
C VAL A 139 -13.60 -8.90 -1.22
N ALA A 140 -14.33 -8.10 -2.00
CA ALA A 140 -14.05 -7.92 -3.42
C ALA A 140 -12.69 -7.27 -3.67
N LEU A 141 -12.25 -6.36 -2.79
CA LEU A 141 -10.89 -5.80 -2.85
C LEU A 141 -9.84 -6.88 -2.56
N GLY A 142 -10.06 -7.68 -1.50
CA GLY A 142 -9.17 -8.78 -1.12
C GLY A 142 -9.02 -9.82 -2.23
N ASP A 143 -10.14 -10.30 -2.78
CA ASP A 143 -10.15 -11.26 -3.89
C ASP A 143 -9.40 -10.72 -5.12
N SER A 144 -9.66 -9.47 -5.50
CA SER A 144 -8.98 -8.82 -6.63
C SER A 144 -7.47 -8.73 -6.46
N ILE A 145 -6.97 -8.57 -5.22
CA ILE A 145 -5.54 -8.53 -4.93
C ILE A 145 -4.96 -9.94 -4.90
N ALA A 146 -5.65 -10.89 -4.25
CA ALA A 146 -5.19 -12.28 -4.14
C ALA A 146 -5.05 -12.96 -5.52
N ASP A 147 -6.00 -12.71 -6.42
CA ASP A 147 -5.93 -13.20 -7.81
C ASP A 147 -4.68 -12.68 -8.51
N LEU A 148 -4.36 -11.39 -8.35
CA LEU A 148 -3.18 -10.76 -8.95
C LEU A 148 -1.86 -11.33 -8.38
N LEU A 149 -1.80 -11.60 -7.08
CA LEU A 149 -0.63 -12.21 -6.46
C LEU A 149 -0.40 -13.64 -6.97
N THR A 150 -1.47 -14.42 -7.09
CA THR A 150 -1.41 -15.81 -7.59
C THR A 150 -0.92 -15.88 -9.04
N ASP A 151 -1.38 -14.96 -9.89
CA ASP A 151 -0.91 -14.89 -11.28
C ASP A 151 0.56 -14.48 -11.39
N THR A 152 1.03 -13.62 -10.48
CA THR A 152 2.43 -13.20 -10.43
C THR A 152 3.36 -14.35 -10.04
N GLU A 153 2.97 -15.19 -9.09
CA GLU A 153 3.75 -16.38 -8.73
C GLU A 153 3.87 -17.37 -9.88
N ARG A 154 2.78 -17.60 -10.62
CA ARG A 154 2.78 -18.47 -11.82
C ARG A 154 3.69 -18.00 -12.93
N LEU A 155 3.94 -16.69 -13.04
CA LEU A 155 4.87 -16.13 -14.02
C LEU A 155 6.34 -16.27 -13.60
N LYS A 156 6.61 -16.45 -12.30
CA LYS A 156 7.96 -16.62 -11.74
C LYS A 156 8.40 -18.09 -11.63
N SER A 157 7.47 -19.04 -11.74
CA SER A 157 7.69 -20.50 -11.73
C SER A 157 7.93 -21.08 -13.12
#